data_AF-A0A0K1E169-F1
#
_entry.id   AF-A0A0K1E169-F1
#
_cell.length_a   1.000
_cell.length_b   1.000
_cell.length_c   1.000
_cell.angle_alpha   90.00
_cell.angle_beta   90.00
_cell.angle_gamma   90.00
#
_symmetry.space_group_name_H-M   'P 1'
#
loop_
_entity.id
_entity.type
_entity.pdbx_description
1 polymer ?
#
loop_
_entity_poly.entity_id
_entity_poly.type
_entity_poly.pdbx_seq_one_letter_code
_entity_poly.pdbx_strand_id
1 'polypeptide(L)' 'MYRVLVSKREGRILVTGKERDLRLVEEGWDVVFESFDWDEAFDFAMDMAEEEIVEWYYDEAVKKKFVTGLSVAT' A
#
# COMPACT_ATOMS: atom_id res chain seq x y z
N MET A 1 3.21 2.22 -9.01
CA MET A 1 2.21 3.07 -8.35
C MET A 1 1.63 2.26 -7.22
N TYR A 2 1.78 2.73 -6.00
CA TYR A 2 1.19 2.17 -4.79
C TYR A 2 -0.11 2.88 -4.48
N ARG A 3 -1.05 2.15 -3.90
CA ARG A 3 -2.39 2.63 -3.59
C ARG A 3 -2.76 2.19 -2.18
N VAL A 4 -3.53 3.03 -1.53
CA VAL A 4 -4.16 2.72 -0.24
C VAL A 4 -5.63 2.42 -0.51
N LEU A 5 -6.03 1.19 -0.27
CA LEU A 5 -7.41 0.74 -0.37
C LEU A 5 -7.99 0.59 1.03
N VAL A 6 -9.25 0.96 1.22
CA VAL A 6 -9.92 0.93 2.52
C VAL A 6 -11.22 0.16 2.40
N SER A 7 -11.42 -0.77 3.33
CA SER A 7 -12.69 -1.44 3.55
C SER A 7 -13.23 -1.05 4.91
N LYS A 8 -14.14 -0.07 4.92
CA LYS A 8 -14.88 0.33 6.14
C LYS A 8 -15.72 -0.80 6.70
N ARG A 9 -16.18 -1.70 5.83
CA ARG A 9 -16.98 -2.87 6.23
C ARG A 9 -16.15 -3.89 6.99
N GLU A 10 -14.88 -4.06 6.60
CA GLU A 10 -13.99 -5.06 7.20
C GLU A 10 -13.05 -4.46 8.26
N GLY A 11 -12.98 -3.13 8.38
CA GLY A 11 -12.04 -2.44 9.26
C GLY A 11 -10.59 -2.66 8.84
N ARG A 12 -10.33 -2.58 7.52
CA ARG A 12 -9.03 -2.92 6.93
C ARG A 12 -8.57 -1.87 5.95
N ILE A 13 -7.26 -1.70 5.91
CA ILE A 13 -6.55 -0.84 4.97
C ILE A 13 -5.48 -1.68 4.29
N LEU A 14 -5.38 -1.64 2.96
CA LEU A 14 -4.39 -2.37 2.19
C LEU A 14 -3.50 -1.38 1.44
N VAL A 15 -2.19 -1.48 1.65
CA VAL A 15 -1.18 -0.76 0.86
C VAL A 15 -0.61 -1.72 -0.17
N THR A 16 -0.87 -1.46 -1.45
CA THR A 16 -0.45 -2.35 -2.55
C THR A 16 -0.11 -1.60 -3.82
N GLY A 17 0.92 -2.08 -4.53
CA GLY A 17 1.25 -1.66 -5.89
C GLY A 17 0.78 -2.63 -6.96
N LYS A 18 0.09 -3.71 -6.57
CA LYS A 18 -0.32 -4.78 -7.49
C LYS A 18 -1.66 -4.43 -8.14
N GLU A 19 -1.70 -4.43 -9.47
CA GLU A 19 -2.92 -4.14 -10.23
C GLU A 19 -4.05 -5.16 -9.99
N ARG A 20 -3.71 -6.38 -9.55
CA ARG A 20 -4.70 -7.43 -9.25
C ARG A 20 -5.61 -7.06 -8.09
N ASP A 21 -5.11 -6.25 -7.15
CA ASP A 21 -5.85 -5.86 -5.94
C ASP A 21 -6.87 -4.76 -6.23
N LEU A 22 -6.83 -4.14 -7.43
CA LEU A 22 -7.88 -3.22 -7.88
C LEU A 22 -9.25 -3.92 -8.01
N ARG A 23 -9.29 -5.24 -8.12
CA ARG A 23 -10.54 -6.02 -8.08
C ARG A 23 -11.29 -5.84 -6.76
N LEU A 24 -10.59 -5.54 -5.67
CA LEU A 24 -11.21 -5.26 -4.37
C LEU A 24 -12.13 -4.03 -4.44
N VAL A 25 -11.87 -3.10 -5.37
CA VAL A 25 -12.76 -1.95 -5.61
C VAL A 25 -14.13 -2.40 -6.12
N GLU A 26 -14.16 -3.43 -6.97
CA GLU A 26 -15.41 -4.05 -7.43
C GLU A 26 -16.13 -4.79 -6.28
N GLU A 27 -15.40 -5.19 -5.24
CA GLU A 27 -15.92 -5.83 -4.03
C GLU A 27 -16.31 -4.84 -2.92
N GLY A 28 -16.18 -3.53 -3.19
CA GLY A 28 -16.62 -2.45 -2.29
C GLY A 28 -15.51 -1.83 -1.43
N TRP A 29 -14.25 -1.99 -1.81
CA TRP A 29 -13.14 -1.22 -1.25
C TRP A 29 -13.00 0.14 -1.94
N ASP A 30 -12.58 1.15 -1.19
CA ASP A 30 -12.34 2.50 -1.71
C ASP A 30 -10.85 2.78 -1.86
N VAL A 31 -10.43 3.32 -3.01
CA VAL A 31 -9.07 3.86 -3.16
C VAL A 31 -9.05 5.28 -2.58
N VAL A 32 -8.27 5.49 -1.53
CA VAL A 32 -8.22 6.78 -0.81
C VAL A 32 -6.94 7.57 -1.09
N PHE A 33 -5.88 6.90 -1.54
CA PHE A 33 -4.59 7.51 -1.83
C PHE A 33 -3.82 6.73 -2.89
N GLU A 34 -3.03 7.43 -3.69
CA GLU A 34 -2.12 6.85 -4.69
C GLU A 34 -0.78 7.59 -4.65
N SER A 35 0.33 6.86 -4.68
CA SER A 35 1.67 7.44 -4.74
C SER A 35 2.64 6.55 -5.51
N PHE A 36 3.66 7.13 -6.10
CA PHE A 36 4.77 6.36 -6.67
C PHE A 36 5.69 5.79 -5.59
N ASP A 37 5.64 6.36 -4.38
CA ASP A 37 6.46 6.01 -3.24
C ASP A 37 5.70 5.14 -2.24
N TRP A 38 6.21 3.92 -2.04
CA TRP A 38 5.61 2.96 -1.12
C TRP A 38 5.55 3.49 0.33
N ASP A 39 6.66 4.07 0.83
CA ASP A 39 6.71 4.67 2.17
C ASP A 39 5.67 5.78 2.38
N GLU A 40 5.41 6.59 1.36
CA GLU A 40 4.41 7.66 1.43
C GLU A 40 2.99 7.09 1.51
N ALA A 41 2.69 6.06 0.70
CA ALA A 41 1.41 5.36 0.77
C ALA A 41 1.22 4.63 2.12
N PHE A 42 2.29 4.08 2.68
CA PHE A 42 2.24 3.44 3.98
C PHE A 42 2.05 4.43 5.13
N ASP A 43 2.79 5.55 5.11
CA ASP A 43 2.64 6.62 6.11
C ASP A 43 1.21 7.18 6.11
N PHE A 44 0.65 7.44 4.92
CA PHE A 44 -0.75 7.83 4.79
C PHE A 44 -1.72 6.80 5.38
N ALA A 45 -1.51 5.52 5.11
CA ALA A 45 -2.35 4.45 5.65
C ALA A 45 -2.26 4.37 7.18
N MET A 46 -1.07 4.58 7.74
CA MET A 46 -0.83 4.58 9.19
C MET A 46 -1.44 5.81 9.89
N ASP A 47 -1.40 6.98 9.27
CA ASP A 47 -2.01 8.21 9.80
C ASP A 47 -3.55 8.12 9.81
N MET A 48 -4.12 7.46 8.80
CA MET A 48 -5.56 7.27 8.67
C MET A 48 -6.11 6.15 9.56
N ALA A 49 -5.29 5.16 9.92
CA ALA A 49 -5.75 4.01 10.71
C ALA A 49 -5.99 4.42 12.17
N GLU A 50 -7.23 4.31 12.64
CA GLU A 50 -7.57 4.51 14.05
C GLU A 50 -7.69 3.16 14.78
N GLU A 51 -8.56 2.29 14.29
CA GLU A 51 -8.79 0.95 14.84
C GLU A 51 -8.59 -0.16 13.77
N GLU A 52 -8.37 0.26 12.52
CA GLU A 52 -8.24 -0.62 11.37
C GLU A 52 -6.91 -1.36 11.31
N ILE A 53 -6.94 -2.55 10.70
CA ILE A 53 -5.73 -3.32 10.43
C ILE A 53 -5.12 -2.83 9.11
N VAL A 54 -3.88 -2.34 9.19
CA VAL A 54 -3.08 -1.99 8.02
C VAL A 54 -2.35 -3.24 7.51
N GLU A 55 -2.70 -3.67 6.30
CA GLU A 55 -2.13 -4.79 5.57
C GLU A 55 -1.20 -4.30 4.45
N TRP A 56 -0.14 -5.05 4.19
CA TRP A 56 0.90 -4.72 3.21
C TRP A 56 1.58 -5.98 2.68
N TYR A 57 2.12 -5.93 1.47
CA TYR A 57 2.95 -7.02 0.94
C TYR A 57 4.41 -6.81 1.32
N TYR A 58 4.99 -7.76 2.04
CA TYR A 58 6.41 -7.73 2.44
C TYR A 58 7.35 -7.52 1.25
N ASP A 59 7.06 -8.13 0.10
CA ASP A 59 7.90 -8.00 -1.09
C ASP A 59 7.93 -6.56 -1.63
N GLU A 60 6.86 -5.78 -1.45
CA GLU A 60 6.80 -4.38 -1.86
C GLU A 60 7.53 -3.47 -0.87
N ALA A 61 7.33 -3.71 0.43
CA ALA A 61 8.02 -3.01 1.51
C ALA A 61 9.56 -3.21 1.44
N VAL A 62 10.01 -4.38 1.00
CA VAL A 62 11.45 -4.72 0.98
C VAL A 62 12.11 -4.52 -0.38
N LYS A 63 11.43 -4.74 -1.51
CA LYS A 63 12.03 -4.48 -2.84
C LYS A 63 12.44 -3.02 -3.01
N LYS A 64 11.78 -2.07 -2.36
CA LYS A 64 12.21 -0.66 -2.37
C LYS A 64 13.61 -0.47 -1.74
N LYS A 65 13.92 -1.20 -0.66
CA LYS A 65 15.25 -1.17 0.00
C LYS A 65 16.36 -1.77 -0.86
N PHE A 66 16.03 -2.72 -1.74
CA PHE A 66 17.01 -3.33 -2.63
C PHE A 66 17.27 -2.50 -3.90
N VAL A 67 16.28 -1.77 -4.42
CA VAL A 67 16.50 -0.85 -5.55
C VAL A 67 17.38 0.34 -5.13
N THR A 68 17.19 0.90 -3.94
CA THR A 68 18.07 1.96 -3.42
C THR A 68 19.47 1.45 -3.05
N GLY A 69 19.61 0.18 -2.68
CA GLY A 69 20.91 -0.47 -2.44
C GLY A 69 21.67 -0.88 -3.71
N LEU A 70 20.97 -1.13 -4.83
CA LEU A 70 21.62 -1.48 -6.10
C LEU A 70 22.11 -0.27 -6.91
N SER A 71 21.65 0.94 -6.61
CA SER A 71 22.18 2.17 -7.23
C SER A 71 23.56 2.59 -6.68
N VAL A 72 24.14 1.82 -5.77
CA VAL A 72 25.55 1.95 -5.34
C VAL A 72 26.30 0.65 -5.60
N ALA A 73 26.24 0.14 -6.82
CA ALA A 73 27.23 -0.80 -7.32
C ALA A 73 27.30 -0.77 -8.86
N THR A 74 28.31 -0.04 -9.36
CA THR A 74 28.89 -0.05 -10.72
C THR A 74 28.31 0.94 -11.72
#